data_AF-A0A7W0LZM8-F1
#
_entry.id   AF-A0A7W0LZM8-F1
#
_cell.length_a   1.000
_cell.length_b   1.000
_cell.length_c   1.000
_cell.angle_alpha   90.00
_cell.angle_beta   90.00
_cell.angle_gamma   90.00
#
_symmetry.space_group_name_H-M   'P 1'
#
loop_
_entity.id
_entity.type
_entity.pdbx_description
1 polymer ?
#
loop_
_entity_poly.entity_id
_entity_poly.type
_entity_poly.pdbx_seq_one_letter_code
_entity_poly.pdbx_strand_id
1 'polypeptide(L)'
;MTRHADSVFTGGRVFCADAARRFATSVAVRDGRIAAVGHDDVVDLVGSSTRVVDLAGGLLAPGFGDAHVHPVQGGLERMRCDLSGQLTRDGYLGTIRAYADRHPDVAWVTGGGWSL
;
A
#
# COMPACT_ATOMS: atom_id res chain seq x y z
N MET A 1 8.49 -23.10 20.14
CA MET A 1 7.79 -21.89 19.65
C MET A 1 7.69 -20.91 20.81
N THR A 2 8.13 -19.67 20.62
CA THR A 2 8.05 -18.62 21.65
C THR A 2 6.58 -18.21 21.84
N ARG A 3 6.19 -18.04 23.10
CA ARG A 3 4.83 -17.62 23.47
C ARG A 3 4.52 -16.19 23.01
N HIS A 4 5.53 -15.33 22.98
CA HIS A 4 5.41 -13.91 22.68
C HIS A 4 5.35 -13.60 21.17
N ALA A 5 4.79 -12.43 20.84
CA ALA A 5 4.68 -11.91 19.48
C ALA A 5 5.97 -11.20 19.02
N ASP A 6 6.19 -11.11 17.72
CA ASP A 6 7.28 -10.32 17.15
C ASP A 6 6.92 -8.83 17.15
N SER A 7 5.65 -8.52 16.82
CA SER A 7 5.12 -7.17 16.91
C SER A 7 3.68 -7.13 17.43
N VAL A 8 3.36 -6.04 18.12
CA VAL A 8 2.00 -5.73 18.59
C VAL A 8 1.66 -4.31 18.17
N PHE A 9 0.54 -4.13 17.48
CA PHE A 9 -0.02 -2.83 17.14
C PHE A 9 -1.15 -2.51 18.12
N THR A 10 -1.17 -1.30 18.71
CA THR A 10 -2.17 -0.90 19.70
C THR A 10 -2.43 0.62 19.67
N GLY A 11 -3.27 1.14 20.55
CA GLY A 11 -3.51 2.59 20.69
C GLY A 11 -4.31 3.21 19.54
N GLY A 12 -5.01 2.39 18.74
CA GLY A 12 -5.80 2.85 17.60
C GLY A 12 -7.02 1.97 17.33
N ARG A 13 -7.56 2.08 16.11
CA ARG A 13 -8.67 1.23 15.63
C ARG A 13 -8.14 0.16 14.71
N VAL A 14 -8.54 -1.08 14.91
CA VAL A 14 -8.23 -2.20 14.02
C VAL A 14 -9.50 -2.60 13.31
N PHE A 15 -9.55 -2.49 11.99
CA PHE A 15 -10.66 -2.99 11.19
C PHE A 15 -10.49 -4.48 10.89
N CYS A 16 -11.41 -5.31 11.39
CA CYS A 16 -11.30 -6.76 11.26
C CYS A 16 -12.00 -7.34 10.01
N ALA A 17 -12.77 -6.51 9.29
CA ALA A 17 -13.61 -6.93 8.17
C ALA A 17 -14.57 -8.10 8.49
N ASP A 18 -14.93 -8.26 9.77
CA ASP A 18 -15.80 -9.31 10.29
C ASP A 18 -17.16 -8.72 10.69
N ALA A 19 -18.25 -9.44 10.38
CA ALA A 19 -19.62 -9.01 10.65
C ALA A 19 -19.98 -9.03 12.15
N ALA A 20 -19.45 -9.99 12.91
CA ALA A 20 -19.67 -10.15 14.35
C ALA A 20 -18.77 -9.22 15.17
N ARG A 21 -17.57 -8.88 14.67
CA ARG A 21 -16.68 -7.91 15.32
C ARG A 21 -16.01 -7.00 14.28
N ARG A 22 -16.63 -5.86 14.02
CA ARG A 22 -16.14 -4.89 13.01
C ARG A 22 -14.80 -4.24 13.39
N PHE A 23 -14.59 -3.98 14.68
CA PHE A 23 -13.38 -3.31 15.18
C PHE A 23 -12.80 -3.99 16.42
N ALA A 24 -11.48 -3.86 16.56
CA ALA A 24 -10.69 -4.17 17.75
C ALA A 24 -9.72 -3.01 18.04
N THR A 25 -8.89 -3.11 19.08
CA THR A 25 -7.90 -2.06 19.41
C THR A 25 -6.46 -2.52 19.33
N SER A 26 -6.21 -3.83 19.21
CA SER A 26 -4.87 -4.40 19.16
C SER A 26 -4.74 -5.60 18.22
N VAL A 27 -3.56 -5.78 17.60
CA VAL A 27 -3.18 -6.96 16.80
C VAL A 27 -1.78 -7.43 17.19
N ALA A 28 -1.62 -8.72 17.44
CA ALA A 28 -0.31 -9.36 17.58
C ALA A 28 0.07 -10.12 16.32
N VAL A 29 1.32 -9.97 15.88
CA VAL A 29 1.91 -10.69 14.75
C VAL A 29 3.07 -11.55 15.24
N ARG A 30 3.10 -12.81 14.82
CA ARG A 30 4.18 -13.75 15.06
C ARG A 30 4.49 -14.53 13.78
N ASP A 31 5.75 -14.63 13.42
CA ASP A 31 6.24 -15.32 12.22
C ASP A 31 5.51 -14.86 10.94
N GLY A 32 5.27 -13.54 10.84
CA GLY A 32 4.55 -12.94 9.71
C GLY A 32 3.05 -13.26 9.64
N ARG A 33 2.46 -13.86 10.68
CA ARG A 33 1.03 -14.20 10.76
C ARG A 33 0.35 -13.51 11.92
N ILE A 34 -0.94 -13.22 11.78
CA ILE A 34 -1.77 -12.71 12.88
C ILE A 34 -1.90 -13.81 13.94
N ALA A 35 -1.38 -13.56 15.13
CA ALA A 35 -1.44 -14.46 16.28
C ALA A 35 -2.68 -14.20 17.15
N ALA A 36 -3.09 -12.93 17.26
CA ALA A 36 -4.31 -12.53 17.96
C ALA A 36 -4.82 -11.18 17.45
N VAL A 37 -6.15 -10.99 17.55
CA VAL A 37 -6.83 -9.71 17.32
C VAL A 37 -7.78 -9.48 18.49
N GLY A 38 -7.59 -8.37 19.20
CA GLY A 38 -8.25 -8.18 20.50
C GLY A 38 -8.16 -6.75 21.01
N HIS A 39 -8.29 -6.62 22.32
CA HIS A 39 -8.16 -5.36 23.04
C HIS A 39 -6.95 -5.43 23.96
N ASP A 40 -7.18 -5.32 25.27
CA ASP A 40 -6.13 -5.34 26.29
C ASP A 40 -5.56 -6.75 26.49
N ASP A 41 -6.27 -7.80 26.09
CA ASP A 41 -5.86 -9.21 26.16
C ASP A 41 -4.64 -9.54 25.28
N VAL A 42 -4.35 -8.70 24.29
CA VAL A 42 -3.17 -8.86 23.42
C VAL A 42 -1.87 -8.52 24.17
N VAL A 43 -1.93 -7.80 25.30
CA VAL A 43 -0.75 -7.41 26.10
C VAL A 43 0.02 -8.62 26.64
N ASP A 44 -0.67 -9.74 26.90
CA ASP A 44 -0.08 -10.98 27.40
C ASP A 44 0.87 -11.66 26.39
N LEU A 45 0.84 -11.21 25.13
CA LEU A 45 1.74 -11.66 24.07
C LEU A 45 2.99 -10.78 23.95
N VAL A 46 3.09 -9.69 24.71
CA VAL A 46 4.26 -8.81 24.71
C VAL A 46 5.36 -9.43 25.57
N GLY A 47 6.51 -9.72 24.94
CA GLY A 47 7.73 -10.14 25.60
C GLY A 47 8.86 -9.12 25.44
N SER A 48 10.03 -9.42 26.00
CA SER A 48 11.20 -8.52 25.98
C SER A 48 11.72 -8.17 24.58
N SER A 49 11.41 -8.97 23.57
CA SER A 49 11.80 -8.75 22.17
C SER A 49 10.66 -8.26 21.28
N THR A 50 9.45 -8.10 21.82
CA THR A 50 8.29 -7.70 21.03
C THR A 50 8.38 -6.22 20.67
N ARG A 51 8.24 -5.90 19.39
CA ARG A 51 8.09 -4.53 18.91
C ARG A 51 6.66 -4.05 19.12
N VAL A 52 6.45 -3.15 20.08
CA VAL A 52 5.15 -2.48 20.26
C VAL A 52 5.08 -1.25 19.36
N VAL A 53 4.00 -1.12 18.60
CA VAL A 53 3.72 0.00 17.71
C VAL A 53 2.43 0.68 18.18
N ASP A 54 2.56 1.89 18.71
CA ASP A 54 1.40 2.75 19.01
C ASP A 54 0.90 3.40 17.72
N LEU A 55 -0.38 3.22 17.44
CA LEU A 55 -1.09 3.74 16.28
C LEU A 55 -1.54 5.19 16.47
N ALA A 56 -1.42 5.76 17.67
CA ALA A 56 -1.77 7.15 17.99
C ALA A 56 -3.20 7.55 17.53
N GLY A 57 -4.16 6.66 17.76
CA GLY A 57 -5.56 6.82 17.33
C GLY A 57 -5.83 6.48 15.86
N GLY A 58 -4.81 6.13 15.08
CA GLY A 58 -4.90 5.77 13.68
C GLY A 58 -5.65 4.45 13.41
N LEU A 59 -5.96 4.21 12.14
CA LEU A 59 -6.63 3.00 11.65
C LEU A 59 -5.62 1.99 11.13
N LEU A 60 -5.60 0.79 11.71
CA LEU A 60 -5.00 -0.40 11.13
C LEU A 60 -6.08 -1.17 10.35
N ALA A 61 -5.80 -1.49 9.09
CA ALA A 61 -6.69 -2.25 8.22
C ALA A 61 -5.90 -3.33 7.46
N PRO A 62 -6.57 -4.35 6.91
CA PRO A 62 -5.93 -5.26 5.96
C PRO A 62 -5.30 -4.46 4.81
N GLY A 63 -4.14 -4.90 4.34
CA GLY A 63 -3.54 -4.33 3.14
C GLY A 63 -4.48 -4.46 1.94
N PHE A 64 -4.39 -3.53 1.00
CA PHE A 64 -5.17 -3.62 -0.24
C PHE A 64 -4.74 -4.85 -1.04
N GLY A 65 -5.74 -5.65 -1.45
CA GLY A 65 -5.57 -6.71 -2.44
C GLY A 65 -6.17 -6.27 -3.75
N ASP A 66 -5.39 -6.34 -4.84
CA ASP A 66 -5.88 -6.09 -6.18
C ASP A 66 -6.06 -7.42 -6.92
N ALA A 67 -7.30 -7.74 -7.27
CA ALA A 67 -7.65 -9.01 -7.89
C ALA A 67 -7.33 -9.06 -9.39
N HIS A 68 -7.13 -7.91 -10.03
CA HIS A 68 -6.86 -7.87 -11.46
C HIS A 68 -6.11 -6.61 -11.87
N VAL A 69 -4.82 -6.77 -12.13
CA VAL A 69 -3.92 -5.71 -12.59
C VAL A 69 -2.99 -6.20 -13.66
N HIS A 70 -2.50 -5.25 -14.47
CA HIS A 70 -1.38 -5.44 -15.38
C HIS A 70 -0.15 -4.66 -14.86
N PRO A 71 0.54 -5.13 -13.81
CA PRO A 71 1.57 -4.34 -13.12
C PRO A 71 2.77 -4.00 -14.01
N VAL A 72 3.15 -4.91 -14.91
CA VAL A 72 4.23 -4.66 -15.89
C VAL A 72 3.83 -3.54 -16.86
N GLN A 73 2.62 -3.60 -17.41
CA GLN A 73 2.14 -2.56 -18.31
C GLN A 73 2.02 -1.22 -17.59
N GLY A 74 1.40 -1.19 -16.41
CA GLY A 74 1.30 0.03 -15.60
C GLY A 74 2.66 0.63 -15.26
N GLY A 75 3.65 -0.19 -14.93
CA GLY A 75 5.03 0.26 -14.73
C GLY A 75 5.64 0.86 -16.00
N LEU A 76 5.48 0.21 -17.15
CA LEU A 76 5.99 0.71 -18.44
C LEU A 76 5.32 2.03 -18.86
N GLU A 77 4.01 2.18 -18.64
CA GLU A 77 3.29 3.42 -18.94
C GLU A 77 3.78 4.58 -18.07
N ARG A 78 4.08 4.31 -16.79
CA ARG A 78 4.58 5.32 -15.82
C ARG A 78 6.07 5.66 -15.98
N MET A 79 6.89 4.71 -16.43
CA MET A 79 8.35 4.90 -16.59
C MET A 79 8.76 5.49 -17.94
N ARG A 80 7.87 5.47 -18.94
CA ARG A 80 8.15 6.00 -20.28
C ARG A 80 7.50 7.37 -20.46
N CYS A 81 6.84 7.64 -21.58
CA CYS A 81 6.10 8.88 -21.78
C CYS A 81 4.80 8.86 -20.95
N ASP A 82 4.91 9.26 -19.68
CA ASP A 82 3.79 9.34 -18.74
C ASP A 82 2.91 10.57 -19.00
N LEU A 83 1.65 10.33 -19.35
CA LEU A 83 0.67 11.35 -19.67
C LEU A 83 -0.35 11.59 -18.55
N SER A 84 -0.27 10.89 -17.42
CA SER A 84 -1.34 10.89 -16.41
C SER A 84 -1.58 12.22 -15.70
N GLY A 85 -0.65 13.17 -15.82
CA GLY A 85 -0.78 14.51 -15.25
C GLY A 85 -1.45 15.53 -16.18
N GLN A 86 -1.79 15.14 -17.41
CA GLN A 86 -2.30 16.04 -18.43
C GLN A 86 -3.81 15.90 -18.58
N LEU A 87 -4.49 17.03 -18.79
CA LEU A 87 -5.96 17.08 -18.94
C LEU A 87 -6.39 17.82 -20.21
N THR A 88 -5.44 18.31 -21.00
CA THR A 88 -5.72 19.08 -22.21
C THR A 88 -4.89 18.53 -23.36
N ARG A 89 -5.43 18.67 -24.58
CA ARG A 89 -4.73 18.33 -25.81
C ARG A 89 -3.33 18.96 -25.88
N ASP A 90 -3.24 20.25 -25.55
CA ASP A 90 -1.97 20.97 -25.60
C ASP A 90 -0.98 20.48 -24.53
N GLY A 91 -1.47 20.12 -23.34
CA GLY A 91 -0.66 19.49 -22.29
C GLY A 91 -0.12 18.13 -22.70
N TYR A 92 -0.95 17.29 -23.33
CA TYR A 92 -0.53 16.01 -23.89
C TYR A 92 0.55 16.19 -24.98
N LEU A 93 0.29 17.04 -25.97
CA LEU A 93 1.23 17.31 -27.06
C LEU A 93 2.55 17.90 -26.55
N GLY A 94 2.49 18.81 -25.58
CA GLY A 94 3.66 19.38 -24.92
C GLY A 94 4.49 18.32 -24.19
N THR A 95 3.83 17.40 -23.48
CA THR A 95 4.51 16.31 -22.77
C THR A 95 5.17 15.32 -23.73
N ILE A 96 4.47 14.93 -24.80
CA ILE A 96 5.00 14.03 -25.84
C ILE A 96 6.21 14.67 -26.51
N ARG A 97 6.11 15.95 -26.89
CA ARG A 97 7.21 16.69 -27.50
C ARG A 97 8.42 16.74 -26.59
N ALA A 98 8.22 17.15 -25.33
CA ALA A 98 9.30 17.24 -24.37
C ALA A 98 9.95 15.87 -24.09
N TYR A 99 9.18 14.78 -24.14
CA TYR A 99 9.72 13.43 -24.02
C TYR A 99 10.57 13.06 -25.23
N ALA A 100 10.09 13.31 -26.44
CA ALA A 100 10.82 13.04 -27.69
C ALA A 100 12.14 13.83 -27.76
N ASP A 101 12.10 15.13 -27.42
CA ASP A 101 13.28 16.00 -27.43
C ASP A 101 14.38 15.52 -26.46
N ARG A 102 14.00 14.90 -25.33
CA ARG A 102 14.94 14.32 -24.36
C ARG A 102 15.47 12.93 -24.74
N HIS A 103 14.84 12.25 -25.69
CA HIS A 103 15.18 10.88 -26.07
C HIS A 103 15.30 10.77 -27.60
N PRO A 104 16.23 11.51 -28.23
CA PRO A 104 16.32 11.57 -29.70
C PRO A 104 16.65 10.23 -30.35
N ASP A 105 17.27 9.31 -29.61
CA ASP A 105 17.73 8.01 -30.13
C ASP A 105 16.66 6.91 -30.06
N VAL A 106 15.48 7.18 -29.48
CA VAL A 106 14.41 6.17 -29.42
C VAL A 106 13.63 6.14 -30.72
N ALA A 107 13.49 4.95 -31.31
CA ALA A 107 12.74 4.78 -32.56
C ALA A 107 11.24 5.07 -32.40
N TRP A 108 10.67 4.88 -31.20
CA TRP A 108 9.26 5.07 -30.91
C TRP A 108 9.05 5.68 -29.52
N VAL A 109 8.26 6.75 -29.46
CA VAL A 109 7.71 7.24 -28.20
C VAL A 109 6.59 6.29 -27.77
N THR A 110 6.77 5.64 -26.64
CA THR A 110 5.80 4.73 -26.03
C THR A 110 5.51 5.17 -24.60
N GLY A 111 4.33 4.85 -24.09
CA GLY A 111 3.86 5.35 -22.79
C GLY A 111 2.34 5.23 -22.68
N GLY A 112 1.76 5.88 -21.68
CA GLY A 112 0.33 5.78 -21.40
C GLY A 112 -0.15 6.84 -20.40
N GLY A 113 -1.35 6.64 -19.85
CA GLY A 113 -1.94 7.56 -18.87
C GLY A 113 -2.76 8.70 -19.45
N TRP A 114 -3.01 8.74 -20.76
CA TRP A 114 -3.99 9.67 -21.31
C TRP A 114 -5.41 9.27 -20.88
N SER A 115 -6.21 10.27 -20.52
CA SER A 115 -7.63 10.13 -20.21
C SER A 115 -8.45 10.73 -21.35
N LEU A 116 -9.56 10.08 -21.70
CA LEU A 116 -10.56 10.56 -22.67
C LEU A 116 -11.27 11.82 -22.18
#